data_AF-A0A7T5RJ57-F1
#
_entry.id   AF-A0A7T5RJ57-F1
#
_cell.length_a   1.000
_cell.length_b   1.000
_cell.length_c   1.000
_cell.angle_alpha   90.00
_cell.angle_beta   90.00
_cell.angle_gamma   90.00
#
_symmetry.space_group_name_H-M   'P 1'
#
loop_
_entity.id
_entity.type
_entity.pdbx_description
1 polymer ?
#
loop_
_entity_poly.entity_id
_entity_poly.type
_entity_poly.pdbx_seq_one_letter_code
_entity_poly.pdbx_strand_id
1 'polypeptide(L)'
;MPNISNKLKGSLPFHLLLFVIAGIIVYGVLKTLAHTLSLRQEASNSRAKIEELLQKKAELEAYLAELETPQALEREAKERLNLKRRGEEVVVVVPEKKDEDKSGGKMFLEKIKHLLEYIFK
;
A
#
# COMPACT_ATOMS: atom_id res chain seq x y z
N MET A 1 56.98 48.62 -14.90
CA MET A 1 57.04 47.17 -15.21
C MET A 1 55.64 46.70 -15.57
N PRO A 2 55.42 46.05 -16.72
CA PRO A 2 54.08 45.58 -17.10
C PRO A 2 53.59 44.50 -16.13
N ASN A 3 52.40 44.71 -15.57
CA ASN A 3 51.80 43.84 -14.55
C ASN A 3 51.25 42.57 -15.21
N ILE A 4 51.95 41.45 -15.02
CA ILE A 4 51.73 40.16 -15.70
C ILE A 4 50.31 39.61 -15.44
N SER A 5 49.72 39.99 -14.29
CA SER A 5 48.36 39.61 -13.88
C SER A 5 47.27 40.06 -14.85
N ASN A 6 47.45 41.20 -15.54
CA ASN A 6 46.45 41.73 -16.46
C ASN A 6 46.48 41.02 -17.83
N LYS A 7 47.62 40.41 -18.21
CA LYS A 7 47.73 39.60 -19.43
C LYS A 7 47.11 38.22 -19.29
N LEU A 8 47.14 37.62 -18.08
CA LEU A 8 46.50 36.32 -17.82
C LEU A 8 44.96 36.45 -17.75
N LYS A 9 44.44 37.49 -17.11
CA LYS A 9 42.99 37.70 -16.95
C LYS A 9 42.26 37.93 -18.28
N GLY A 10 42.94 38.46 -19.31
CA GLY A 10 42.38 38.62 -20.66
C GLY A 10 42.54 37.40 -21.57
N SER A 11 43.17 36.31 -21.09
CA SER A 11 43.44 35.14 -21.92
C SER A 11 42.25 34.18 -21.95
N LEU A 12 41.94 33.68 -23.15
CA LEU A 12 40.90 32.67 -23.40
C LEU A 12 41.00 31.42 -22.50
N PRO A 13 42.20 30.84 -22.25
CA PRO A 13 42.31 29.64 -21.39
C PRO A 13 41.96 29.91 -19.92
N PHE A 14 42.20 31.12 -19.41
CA PHE A 14 41.84 31.48 -18.04
C PHE A 14 40.31 31.44 -17.82
N HIS A 15 39.54 31.97 -18.77
CA HIS A 15 38.09 31.93 -18.72
C HIS A 15 37.53 30.51 -18.88
N LEU A 16 38.16 29.70 -19.73
CA LEU A 16 37.77 28.31 -19.94
C LEU A 16 37.98 27.49 -18.67
N LEU A 17 39.11 27.67 -17.98
CA LEU A 17 39.37 27.08 -16.67
C LEU A 17 38.32 27.51 -15.64
N LEU A 18 38.00 28.80 -15.59
CA LEU A 18 36.99 29.35 -14.66
C LEU A 18 35.60 28.75 -14.94
N PHE A 19 35.24 28.61 -16.21
CA PHE A 19 33.97 28.01 -16.62
C PHE A 19 33.88 26.53 -16.23
N VAL A 20 34.97 25.76 -16.38
CA VAL A 20 35.02 24.36 -15.94
C VAL A 20 34.85 24.26 -14.42
N ILE A 21 35.54 25.10 -13.66
CA ILE A 21 35.40 25.13 -12.18
C ILE A 21 33.96 25.48 -11.79
N ALA A 22 33.37 26.50 -12.42
CA ALA A 22 31.98 26.87 -12.19
C ALA A 22 31.01 25.72 -12.52
N GLY A 23 31.24 25.01 -13.62
CA GLY A 23 30.45 23.84 -14.01
C GLY A 23 30.50 22.71 -12.98
N ILE A 24 31.68 22.42 -12.43
CA ILE A 24 31.85 21.41 -11.37
C ILE A 24 31.06 21.79 -10.11
N ILE A 25 31.11 23.07 -9.72
CA ILE A 25 30.36 23.57 -8.56
C ILE A 25 28.85 23.43 -8.79
N VAL A 26 28.36 23.89 -9.94
CA VAL A 26 26.93 23.80 -10.29
C VAL A 26 26.48 22.33 -10.29
N TYR A 27 27.26 21.43 -10.89
CA TYR A 27 26.95 20.01 -10.90
C TYR A 27 26.89 19.41 -9.48
N GLY A 28 27.84 19.77 -8.61
CA GLY A 28 27.83 19.34 -7.21
C GLY A 28 26.59 19.81 -6.44
N VAL A 29 26.18 21.06 -6.66
CA VAL A 29 24.97 21.64 -6.04
C VAL A 29 23.72 20.93 -6.52
N LEU A 30 23.57 20.72 -7.84
CA LEU A 30 22.42 20.02 -8.41
C LEU A 30 22.30 18.59 -7.89
N LYS A 31 23.42 17.85 -7.82
CA LYS A 31 23.44 16.48 -7.28
C LYS A 31 23.01 16.45 -5.81
N THR A 32 23.50 17.40 -5.02
CA THR A 32 23.18 17.48 -3.58
C THR A 32 21.72 17.85 -3.36
N LEU A 33 21.17 18.77 -4.16
CA LEU A 33 19.75 19.13 -4.13
C LEU A 33 18.87 17.93 -4.47
N ALA A 34 19.17 17.22 -5.56
CA ALA A 34 18.42 16.05 -5.98
C ALA A 34 18.40 14.96 -4.90
N HIS A 35 19.55 14.69 -4.28
CA HIS A 35 19.67 13.70 -3.21
C HIS A 35 18.91 14.13 -1.94
N THR A 36 18.94 15.41 -1.60
CA THR A 36 18.23 15.91 -0.42
C THR A 36 16.71 15.85 -0.62
N LEU A 37 16.23 16.12 -1.83
CA LEU A 37 14.81 16.00 -2.19
C LEU A 37 14.33 14.55 -2.13
N SER A 38 15.09 13.59 -2.65
CA SER A 38 14.72 12.17 -2.58
C SER A 38 14.65 11.67 -1.14
N LEU A 39 15.64 12.02 -0.31
CA LEU A 39 15.65 11.67 1.11
C LEU A 39 14.47 12.27 1.88
N ARG A 40 14.10 13.52 1.59
CA ARG A 40 12.92 14.14 2.21
C ARG A 40 11.63 13.45 1.78
N GLN A 41 11.51 13.05 0.52
CA GLN A 41 10.34 12.33 0.02
C GLN A 41 10.22 10.96 0.68
N GLU A 42 11.32 10.20 0.76
CA GLU A 42 11.35 8.90 1.45
C GLU A 42 11.00 9.02 2.94
N ALA A 43 11.52 10.05 3.62
CA ALA A 43 11.18 10.33 5.00
C ALA A 43 9.69 10.67 5.16
N SER A 44 9.12 11.46 4.25
CA SER A 44 7.68 11.80 4.26
C SER A 44 6.81 10.56 4.05
N ASN A 45 7.15 9.73 3.06
CA ASN A 45 6.42 8.50 2.77
C ASN A 45 6.48 7.51 3.95
N SER A 46 7.64 7.40 4.58
CA SER A 46 7.83 6.55 5.77
C SER A 46 6.99 7.03 6.95
N ARG A 47 6.94 8.35 7.18
CA ARG A 47 6.08 8.94 8.22
C ARG A 47 4.61 8.70 7.97
N ALA A 48 4.14 8.91 6.74
CA ALA A 48 2.75 8.63 6.37
C ALA A 48 2.38 7.16 6.60
N LYS A 49 3.30 6.24 6.28
CA LYS A 49 3.09 4.80 6.50
C LYS A 49 3.05 4.43 7.98
N ILE A 50 3.86 5.09 8.82
CA ILE A 50 3.80 4.91 10.27
C ILE A 50 2.44 5.38 10.81
N GLU A 51 1.96 6.54 10.34
CA GLU A 51 0.68 7.08 10.77
C GLU A 51 -0.50 6.19 10.36
N GLU A 52 -0.50 5.69 9.13
CA GLU A 52 -1.49 4.71 8.65
C GLU A 52 -1.49 3.43 9.51
N LEU A 53 -0.30 2.91 9.85
CA LEU A 53 -0.18 1.71 10.68
C LEU A 53 -0.64 1.95 12.11
N LEU A 54 -0.40 3.13 12.68
CA LEU A 54 -0.89 3.48 14.01
C LEU A 54 -2.42 3.57 14.04
N GLN A 55 -3.03 4.15 13.01
CA GLN A 55 -4.49 4.20 12.89
C GLN A 55 -5.08 2.79 12.78
N LYS A 56 -4.52 1.93 11.92
CA LYS A 56 -4.96 0.53 11.81
C LYS A 56 -4.81 -0.23 13.11
N LYS A 57 -3.70 -0.03 13.83
CA LYS A 57 -3.48 -0.64 15.15
C LYS A 57 -4.59 -0.23 16.12
N ALA A 58 -4.92 1.05 16.19
CA ALA A 58 -5.98 1.56 17.07
C ALA A 58 -7.36 1.00 16.69
N GLU A 59 -7.67 0.89 15.40
CA GLU A 59 -8.92 0.28 14.92
C GLU A 59 -9.02 -1.21 15.28
N LEU A 60 -7.94 -1.97 15.05
CA LEU A 60 -7.85 -3.38 15.41
C LEU A 60 -7.94 -3.59 16.92
N GLU A 61 -7.32 -2.72 17.72
CA GLU A 61 -7.40 -2.77 19.17
C GLU A 61 -8.81 -2.46 19.68
N ALA A 62 -9.51 -1.50 19.06
CA ALA A 62 -10.91 -1.23 19.36
C ALA A 62 -11.82 -2.41 19.00
N TYR A 63 -11.58 -3.05 17.85
CA TYR A 63 -12.32 -4.23 17.43
C TYR A 63 -12.06 -5.44 18.36
N LEU A 64 -10.82 -5.65 18.79
CA LEU A 64 -10.49 -6.68 19.79
C LEU A 64 -11.17 -6.40 21.13
N ALA A 65 -11.17 -5.16 21.59
CA ALA A 65 -11.85 -4.77 22.81
C ALA A 65 -13.38 -5.02 22.73
N GLU A 66 -13.99 -4.81 21.56
CA GLU A 66 -15.40 -5.16 21.32
C GLU A 66 -15.63 -6.68 21.39
N LEU A 67 -14.74 -7.48 20.81
CA LEU A 67 -14.83 -8.94 20.83
C LEU A 67 -14.57 -9.56 22.22
N GLU A 68 -13.73 -8.92 23.04
CA GLU A 68 -13.49 -9.34 24.43
C GLU A 68 -14.66 -9.03 25.36
N THR A 69 -15.70 -8.32 24.89
CA THR A 69 -16.92 -8.14 25.67
C THR A 69 -17.66 -9.47 25.84
N PRO A 70 -18.23 -9.74 27.03
CA PRO A 70 -18.93 -10.99 27.32
C PRO A 70 -20.14 -11.24 26.40
N GLN A 71 -20.71 -10.20 25.78
CA GLN A 71 -21.81 -10.29 24.83
C GLN A 71 -21.36 -10.77 23.44
N ALA A 72 -20.18 -10.35 22.97
CA ALA A 72 -19.60 -10.82 21.71
C ALA A 72 -19.12 -12.27 21.82
N LEU A 73 -18.54 -12.64 22.97
CA LEU A 73 -18.13 -14.01 23.26
C LEU A 73 -19.32 -14.98 23.30
N GLU A 74 -20.45 -14.57 23.87
CA GLU A 74 -21.67 -15.38 23.85
C GLU A 74 -22.28 -15.50 22.44
N ARG A 75 -22.19 -14.46 21.61
CA ARG A 75 -22.64 -14.51 20.21
C ARG A 75 -21.78 -15.46 19.38
N GLU A 76 -20.45 -15.35 19.44
CA GLU A 76 -19.56 -16.29 18.72
C GLU A 76 -19.67 -17.72 19.26
N ALA A 77 -19.85 -17.93 20.57
CA ALA A 77 -20.06 -19.26 21.14
C ALA A 77 -21.39 -19.89 20.71
N LYS A 78 -22.45 -19.09 20.57
CA LYS A 78 -23.73 -19.56 20.01
C LYS A 78 -23.62 -19.87 18.52
N GLU A 79 -23.00 -19.00 17.73
CA GLU A 79 -22.93 -19.13 16.26
C GLU A 79 -21.92 -20.19 15.78
N ARG A 80 -20.72 -20.25 16.38
CA ARG A 80 -19.66 -21.18 15.95
C ARG A 80 -19.63 -22.50 16.69
N LEU A 81 -20.05 -22.52 17.95
CA LEU A 81 -19.93 -23.70 18.82
C LEU A 81 -21.29 -24.31 19.20
N ASN A 82 -22.42 -23.71 18.79
CA ASN A 82 -23.78 -24.16 19.12
C ASN A 82 -23.97 -24.40 20.64
N LEU A 83 -23.22 -23.66 21.47
CA LEU A 83 -23.18 -23.85 22.91
C LEU A 83 -24.38 -23.17 23.59
N LYS A 84 -25.04 -23.91 24.49
CA LYS A 84 -26.27 -23.52 25.18
C LYS A 84 -25.98 -23.22 26.65
N ARG A 85 -26.71 -22.30 27.27
CA ARG A 85 -26.78 -22.19 28.74
C ARG A 85 -27.59 -23.38 29.30
N ARG A 86 -27.35 -23.77 30.56
CA ARG A 86 -28.10 -24.86 31.22
C ARG A 86 -29.61 -24.50 31.27
N GLY A 87 -30.41 -25.12 30.40
CA GLY A 87 -31.88 -24.95 30.36
C GLY A 87 -32.49 -24.58 29.00
N GLU A 88 -31.71 -24.39 27.94
CA GLU A 88 -32.22 -24.02 26.59
C GLU A 88 -32.39 -25.27 25.70
N GLU A 89 -33.61 -25.52 25.19
CA GLU A 89 -33.93 -26.66 24.32
C GLU A 89 -33.75 -26.26 22.84
N VAL A 90 -32.90 -26.99 22.10
CA VAL A 90 -32.63 -26.69 20.67
C VAL A 90 -33.46 -27.64 19.82
N VAL A 91 -34.39 -27.05 19.07
CA VAL A 91 -35.15 -27.74 18.03
C VAL A 91 -34.35 -27.68 16.73
N VAL A 92 -33.81 -28.83 16.31
CA VAL A 92 -33.17 -28.96 14.99
C VAL A 92 -34.27 -29.23 13.97
N VAL A 93 -34.63 -28.21 13.19
CA VAL A 93 -35.51 -28.40 12.03
C VAL A 93 -34.63 -28.91 10.88
N VAL A 94 -34.75 -30.19 10.55
CA VAL A 94 -34.14 -30.77 9.36
C VAL A 94 -35.08 -30.49 8.18
N PRO A 95 -34.72 -29.60 7.23
CA PRO A 95 -35.50 -29.47 6.00
C PRO A 95 -35.35 -30.77 5.19
N GLU A 96 -36.46 -31.29 4.70
CA GLU A 96 -36.47 -32.40 3.75
C GLU A 96 -35.54 -32.09 2.58
N LYS A 97 -34.74 -33.10 2.20
CA LYS A 97 -33.86 -33.06 1.03
C LYS A 97 -34.65 -32.58 -0.18
N LYS A 98 -34.48 -31.32 -0.56
CA LYS A 98 -34.69 -30.88 -1.94
C LYS A 98 -33.41 -31.17 -2.68
N ASP A 99 -33.55 -32.01 -3.69
CA ASP A 99 -32.48 -32.48 -4.55
C ASP A 99 -31.58 -31.34 -5.03
N GLU A 100 -30.28 -31.64 -5.00
CA GLU A 100 -29.17 -30.78 -5.38
C GLU A 100 -29.38 -30.15 -6.75
N ASP A 101 -29.48 -28.81 -6.75
CA ASP A 101 -29.53 -28.02 -7.97
C ASP A 101 -28.14 -27.98 -8.64
N LYS A 102 -27.89 -28.98 -9.50
CA LYS A 102 -26.74 -29.03 -10.43
C LYS A 102 -26.90 -28.09 -11.65
N SER A 103 -27.80 -27.11 -11.61
CA SER A 103 -28.02 -26.14 -12.70
C SER A 103 -26.99 -25.00 -12.71
N GLY A 104 -26.50 -24.58 -11.55
CA GLY A 104 -25.59 -23.42 -11.43
C GLY A 104 -24.26 -23.57 -12.16
N GLY A 105 -23.68 -24.79 -12.16
CA GLY A 105 -22.41 -25.06 -12.84
C GLY A 105 -22.52 -25.03 -14.37
N LYS A 106 -23.64 -25.49 -14.93
CA LYS A 106 -23.86 -25.48 -16.39
C LYS A 106 -24.07 -24.07 -16.92
N MET A 107 -24.86 -23.25 -16.20
CA MET A 107 -25.11 -21.86 -16.57
C MET A 107 -23.83 -20.99 -16.51
N PHE A 108 -22.92 -21.28 -15.58
CA PHE A 108 -21.64 -20.57 -15.48
C PHE A 108 -20.67 -20.95 -16.61
N LEU A 109 -20.61 -22.24 -16.98
CA LEU A 109 -19.76 -22.71 -18.09
C LEU A 109 -20.23 -22.20 -19.45
N GLU A 110 -21.55 -22.10 -19.68
CA GLU A 110 -22.09 -21.49 -20.90
C GLU A 110 -21.72 -20.02 -21.02
N LYS A 111 -21.81 -19.26 -19.91
CA LYS A 111 -21.38 -17.84 -19.90
C LYS A 111 -19.89 -17.67 -20.19
N ILE A 112 -19.05 -18.52 -19.62
CA ILE A 112 -17.59 -18.47 -19.86
C ILE A 112 -17.28 -18.79 -21.33
N LYS A 113 -17.93 -19.83 -21.90
CA LYS A 113 -17.72 -20.22 -23.29
C LYS A 113 -18.07 -19.08 -24.25
N HIS A 114 -19.21 -18.41 -24.01
CA HIS A 114 -19.67 -17.30 -24.85
C HIS A 114 -18.75 -16.06 -24.76
N LEU A 115 -18.13 -15.83 -23.59
CA LEU A 115 -17.18 -14.74 -23.38
C LEU A 115 -15.85 -14.99 -24.10
N LEU A 116 -15.35 -16.22 -24.06
CA LEU A 116 -14.10 -16.61 -24.74
C LEU A 116 -14.24 -16.54 -26.27
N GLU A 117 -15.38 -16.96 -26.81
CA GLU A 117 -15.65 -16.90 -28.25
C GLU A 117 -15.73 -15.47 -28.80
N TYR A 118 -16.15 -14.51 -27.98
CA TYR A 118 -16.16 -13.08 -28.33
C TYR A 118 -14.78 -12.42 -28.27
N ILE A 119 -13.89 -12.89 -27.38
CA ILE A 119 -12.54 -12.33 -27.20
C ILE A 119 -11.56 -12.86 -28.24
N PHE A 120 -11.74 -14.09 -28.71
CA PHE A 120 -10.85 -14.75 -29.67
C PHE A 120 -11.33 -14.70 -31.13
N LYS A 121 -12.38 -13.93 -31.42
CA LYS A 121 -12.89 -13.65 -32.77
C LYS A 121 -12.56 -12.22 -33.16
#